data_AF-A0A1Y5MET3-F1
#
_entry.id   AF-A0A1Y5MET3-F1
#
_cell.length_a   1.000
_cell.length_b   1.000
_cell.length_c   1.000
_cell.angle_alpha   90.00
_cell.angle_beta   90.00
_cell.angle_gamma   90.00
#
_symmetry.space_group_name_H-M   'P 1'
#
loop_
_entity.id
_entity.type
_entity.pdbx_description
1 polymer ?
#
loop_
_entity_poly.entity_id
_entity_poly.type
_entity_poly.pdbx_seq_one_letter_code
_entity_poly.pdbx_strand_id
1 'polypeptide(L)'
;MLKIFKVALLSAVVVAGLSANDNLLSKVTNGVVADNATGVKMLSDGEMNQVLGGYYFERKPQFDHRGYMPSVAYKVYEDSGDPKLSVTNGDFVVAKVRIGTNGRKQYYLQLYRGDNQPAGAYAGVGASKILDDMKKMGL
;
A
#
# COMPACT_ATOMS: atom_id res chain seq x y z
N MET A 1 -30.19 -46.30 -30.98
CA MET A 1 -30.61 -44.89 -30.75
C MET A 1 -30.10 -44.32 -29.43
N LEU A 2 -30.08 -45.06 -28.31
CA LEU A 2 -29.66 -44.57 -26.99
C LEU A 2 -28.20 -44.02 -26.91
N LYS A 3 -27.28 -44.58 -27.71
CA LYS A 3 -25.86 -44.16 -27.72
C LYS A 3 -25.64 -42.78 -28.34
N ILE A 4 -26.40 -42.45 -29.38
CA ILE A 4 -26.30 -41.15 -30.08
C ILE A 4 -26.88 -40.03 -29.20
N PHE A 5 -27.96 -40.34 -28.47
CA PHE A 5 -28.56 -39.43 -27.49
C PHE A 5 -27.60 -39.11 -26.33
N LYS A 6 -26.85 -40.10 -25.84
CA LYS A 6 -25.83 -39.89 -24.80
C LYS A 6 -24.67 -39.02 -25.29
N VAL A 7 -24.19 -39.23 -26.52
CA VAL A 7 -23.09 -38.44 -27.10
C VAL A 7 -23.53 -36.99 -27.35
N ALA A 8 -24.75 -36.77 -27.84
CA ALA A 8 -25.31 -35.43 -28.06
C ALA A 8 -25.55 -34.65 -26.74
N LEU A 9 -25.95 -35.34 -25.67
CA LEU A 9 -26.13 -34.73 -24.36
C LEU A 9 -24.79 -34.32 -23.72
N LEU A 10 -23.76 -35.17 -23.85
CA LEU A 10 -22.42 -34.85 -23.33
C LEU A 10 -21.77 -33.68 -24.09
N SER A 11 -21.93 -33.59 -25.41
CA SER A 11 -21.41 -32.46 -26.17
C SER A 11 -22.14 -31.16 -25.85
N ALA A 12 -23.45 -31.19 -25.60
CA ALA A 12 -24.20 -30.02 -25.14
C ALA A 12 -23.75 -29.53 -23.75
N VAL A 13 -23.45 -30.44 -22.81
CA VAL A 13 -22.96 -30.09 -21.46
C VAL A 13 -21.54 -29.52 -21.51
N VAL A 14 -20.66 -30.06 -22.36
CA VAL A 14 -19.30 -29.53 -22.53
C VAL A 14 -19.30 -28.15 -23.19
N VAL A 15 -20.17 -27.91 -24.18
CA VAL A 15 -20.31 -26.58 -24.81
C VAL A 15 -20.89 -25.55 -23.81
N ALA A 16 -21.85 -25.95 -22.99
CA ALA A 16 -22.39 -25.10 -21.92
C ALA A 16 -21.35 -24.84 -20.79
N GLY A 17 -20.47 -25.80 -20.52
CA GLY A 17 -19.37 -25.66 -19.56
C GLY A 17 -18.22 -24.79 -20.06
N LEU A 18 -17.87 -24.87 -21.35
CA LEU A 18 -16.82 -24.02 -21.96
C LEU A 18 -17.25 -22.55 -22.07
N SER A 19 -18.56 -22.29 -22.22
CA SER A 19 -19.13 -20.93 -22.27
C SER A 19 -19.43 -20.34 -20.89
N ALA A 20 -19.13 -21.08 -19.80
CA ALA A 20 -19.26 -20.63 -18.42
C ALA A 20 -17.96 -20.11 -17.80
N ASN A 21 -16.89 -19.95 -18.59
CA ASN A 21 -15.70 -19.27 -18.11
C ASN A 21 -16.02 -17.78 -17.94
N ASP A 22 -15.77 -17.29 -16.73
CA ASP A 22 -15.79 -15.89 -16.28
C ASP A 22 -17.12 -15.35 -15.71
N ASN A 23 -18.30 -15.88 -16.09
CA ASN A 23 -19.58 -15.22 -15.79
C ASN A 23 -20.59 -15.98 -14.90
N LEU A 24 -20.26 -17.20 -14.44
CA LEU A 24 -21.19 -17.97 -13.60
C LEU A 24 -21.27 -17.41 -12.18
N LEU A 25 -20.13 -17.07 -11.57
CA LEU A 25 -20.07 -16.48 -10.23
C LEU A 25 -20.63 -15.05 -10.21
N SER A 26 -20.39 -14.25 -11.26
CA SER A 26 -20.92 -12.88 -11.35
C SER A 26 -22.44 -12.87 -11.54
N LYS A 27 -23.01 -13.81 -12.31
CA LYS A 27 -24.47 -13.94 -12.47
C LYS A 27 -25.19 -14.50 -11.24
N VAL A 28 -24.61 -15.50 -10.56
CA VAL A 28 -25.20 -16.06 -9.32
C VAL A 28 -25.21 -15.04 -8.20
N THR A 29 -24.26 -14.10 -8.22
CA THR A 29 -24.16 -13.05 -7.20
C THR A 29 -24.80 -11.73 -7.61
N ASN A 30 -25.49 -11.62 -8.77
CA ASN A 30 -25.98 -10.36 -9.32
C ASN A 30 -24.90 -9.24 -9.35
N GLY A 31 -23.63 -9.60 -9.54
CA GLY A 31 -22.50 -8.66 -9.45
C GLY A 31 -22.20 -8.15 -8.03
N VAL A 32 -22.92 -8.60 -7.01
CA VAL A 32 -22.78 -8.12 -5.62
C VAL A 32 -21.45 -8.54 -4.99
N VAL A 33 -20.88 -9.68 -5.41
CA VAL A 33 -19.59 -10.16 -4.88
C VAL A 33 -18.39 -9.57 -5.63
N ALA A 34 -18.58 -8.96 -6.80
CA ALA A 34 -17.48 -8.43 -7.59
C ALA A 34 -16.98 -7.06 -7.10
N ASP A 35 -17.89 -6.16 -6.67
CA ASP A 35 -17.53 -4.74 -6.62
C ASP A 35 -17.64 -4.06 -5.24
N ASN A 36 -18.23 -4.70 -4.22
CA ASN A 36 -18.58 -4.01 -2.97
C ASN A 36 -18.33 -4.85 -1.71
N ALA A 37 -17.09 -5.27 -1.48
CA ALA A 37 -16.69 -5.64 -0.13
C ALA A 37 -16.84 -4.42 0.79
N THR A 38 -17.66 -4.52 1.84
CA THR A 38 -17.94 -3.42 2.76
C THR A 38 -16.63 -2.82 3.29
N GLY A 39 -16.36 -1.55 2.96
CA GLY A 39 -15.14 -0.85 3.36
C GLY A 39 -13.99 -0.84 2.32
N VAL A 40 -14.15 -1.50 1.17
CA VAL A 40 -13.21 -1.44 0.05
C VAL A 40 -13.84 -0.63 -1.09
N LYS A 41 -13.20 0.46 -1.48
CA LYS A 41 -13.61 1.25 -2.64
C LYS A 41 -12.89 0.72 -3.88
N MET A 42 -13.64 0.25 -4.85
CA MET A 42 -13.11 0.02 -6.19
C MET A 42 -12.82 1.38 -6.86
N LEU A 43 -11.60 1.54 -7.36
CA LEU A 43 -11.19 2.76 -8.04
C LEU A 43 -11.61 2.68 -9.51
N SER A 44 -12.21 3.75 -10.03
CA SER A 44 -12.41 3.91 -11.47
C SER A 44 -11.08 4.10 -12.21
N ASP A 45 -11.04 3.89 -13.53
CA ASP A 45 -9.83 4.07 -14.34
C ASP A 45 -9.20 5.47 -14.17
N GLY A 46 -10.03 6.50 -14.03
CA GLY A 46 -9.58 7.86 -13.75
C GLY A 46 -8.99 8.02 -12.35
N GLU A 47 -9.52 7.32 -11.36
CA GLU A 47 -9.01 7.32 -9.98
C GLU A 47 -7.76 6.48 -9.83
N MET A 48 -7.63 5.37 -10.57
CA MET A 48 -6.38 4.60 -10.65
C MET A 48 -5.23 5.45 -11.17
N ASN A 49 -5.48 6.28 -12.18
CA ASN A 49 -4.50 7.25 -12.69
C ASN A 49 -4.17 8.38 -11.68
N GLN A 50 -4.99 8.57 -10.65
CA GLN A 50 -4.76 9.52 -9.56
C GLN A 50 -4.15 8.86 -8.31
N VAL A 51 -3.96 7.53 -8.30
CA VAL A 51 -3.14 6.86 -7.30
C VAL A 51 -1.68 7.20 -7.59
N LEU A 52 -1.30 8.41 -7.22
CA LEU A 52 0.09 8.83 -7.19
C LEU A 52 0.78 7.97 -6.12
N GLY A 53 1.87 7.31 -6.52
CA GLY A 53 2.69 6.48 -5.64
C GLY A 53 3.05 7.19 -4.32
N GLY A 54 3.39 6.39 -3.32
CA GLY A 54 3.69 6.85 -1.97
C GLY A 54 4.99 6.25 -1.49
N TYR A 55 5.68 7.00 -0.62
CA TYR A 55 6.85 6.43 0.04
C TYR A 55 6.46 5.18 0.82
N TYR A 56 7.31 4.15 0.75
CA TYR A 56 7.15 2.95 1.54
C TYR A 56 7.80 3.11 2.91
N PHE A 57 7.07 2.71 3.96
CA PHE A 57 7.49 2.85 5.35
C PHE A 57 7.70 1.49 6.00
N GLU A 58 8.95 1.10 6.20
CA GLU A 58 9.29 -0.16 6.87
C GLU A 58 9.51 0.08 8.36
N ARG A 59 8.74 -0.60 9.22
CA ARG A 59 8.91 -0.48 10.68
C ARG A 59 10.30 -0.93 11.12
N LYS A 60 11.06 -0.07 11.80
CA LYS A 60 12.41 -0.36 12.32
C LYS A 60 12.54 -0.02 13.81
N PRO A 61 12.22 -0.97 14.72
CA PRO A 61 12.26 -0.74 16.18
C PRO A 61 13.62 -0.32 16.71
N GLN A 62 14.71 -0.70 16.03
CA GLN A 62 16.07 -0.30 16.36
C GLN A 62 16.32 1.22 16.33
N PHE A 63 15.48 1.99 15.63
CA PHE A 63 15.57 3.46 15.55
C PHE A 63 14.55 4.18 16.42
N ASP A 64 13.79 3.46 17.26
CA ASP A 64 12.85 4.07 18.18
C ASP A 64 13.55 4.97 19.20
N HIS A 65 12.85 6.00 19.64
CA HIS A 65 13.25 6.74 20.82
C HIS A 65 12.46 6.23 22.02
N ARG A 66 13.16 5.82 23.09
CA ARG A 66 12.54 5.32 24.33
C ARG A 66 12.66 6.26 25.53
N GLY A 67 13.30 7.42 25.35
CA GLY A 67 13.47 8.43 26.38
C GLY A 67 12.26 9.37 26.50
N TYR A 68 12.53 10.60 26.96
CA TYR A 68 11.53 11.66 27.03
C TYR A 68 10.93 11.93 25.64
N MET A 69 9.59 11.83 25.53
CA MET A 69 8.83 11.83 24.28
C MET A 69 9.16 10.64 23.35
N PRO A 70 8.74 9.42 23.71
CA PRO A 70 9.03 8.22 22.94
C PRO A 70 8.44 8.30 21.52
N SER A 71 9.14 7.70 20.57
CA SER A 71 8.73 7.72 19.16
C SER A 71 8.97 6.38 18.48
N VAL A 72 8.04 6.03 17.59
CA VAL A 72 8.09 4.87 16.72
C VAL A 72 8.77 5.25 15.40
N ALA A 73 9.69 4.42 14.92
CA ALA A 73 10.49 4.70 13.74
C ALA A 73 10.22 3.78 12.54
N TYR A 74 10.25 4.36 11.34
CA TYR A 74 10.07 3.68 10.07
C TYR A 74 11.18 4.13 9.10
N LYS A 75 11.86 3.19 8.43
CA LYS A 75 12.78 3.54 7.35
C LYS A 75 11.96 3.86 6.10
N VAL A 76 12.31 4.96 5.44
CA VAL A 76 11.63 5.44 4.24
C VAL A 76 12.33 4.87 3.01
N TYR A 77 11.53 4.34 2.08
CA TYR A 77 11.98 3.89 0.77
C TYR A 77 11.18 4.60 -0.31
N GLU A 78 11.86 4.96 -1.38
CA GLU A 78 11.29 5.56 -2.60
C GLU A 78 10.63 4.46 -3.44
N ASP A 79 9.51 4.79 -4.09
CA ASP A 79 8.97 4.02 -5.20
C ASP A 79 9.27 4.71 -6.54
N SER A 80 9.04 4.03 -7.66
CA SER A 80 9.36 4.45 -9.04
C SER A 80 8.77 5.81 -9.47
N GLY A 81 7.80 6.35 -8.71
CA GLY A 81 7.19 7.66 -8.95
C GLY A 81 7.52 8.75 -7.92
N ASP A 82 8.28 8.44 -6.87
CA ASP A 82 8.56 9.39 -5.80
C ASP A 82 9.80 10.26 -6.06
N PRO A 83 9.84 11.50 -5.55
CA PRO A 83 11.06 12.28 -5.54
C PRO A 83 12.19 11.52 -4.85
N LYS A 84 13.31 11.37 -5.54
CA LYS A 84 14.50 10.75 -4.98
C LYS A 84 14.99 11.53 -3.77
N LEU A 85 15.23 10.84 -2.66
CA LEU A 85 15.67 11.43 -1.42
C LEU A 85 17.08 11.98 -1.63
N SER A 86 17.27 13.24 -1.24
CA SER A 86 18.59 13.89 -1.25
C SER A 86 19.44 13.39 -0.07
N VAL A 87 19.90 12.15 -0.15
CA VAL A 87 20.79 11.50 0.83
C VAL A 87 22.14 11.15 0.20
N THR A 88 23.21 11.22 0.98
CA THR A 88 24.58 10.92 0.53
C THR A 88 24.92 9.46 0.77
N ASN A 89 25.85 8.89 0.01
CA ASN A 89 26.46 7.55 0.15
C ASN A 89 26.05 6.70 1.37
N GLY A 90 24.92 5.99 1.24
CA GLY A 90 24.45 5.00 2.22
C GLY A 90 23.61 5.55 3.37
N ASP A 91 23.48 6.87 3.48
CA ASP A 91 22.57 7.53 4.40
C ASP A 91 21.12 7.23 4.02
N PHE A 92 20.23 7.30 5.00
CA PHE A 92 18.82 7.00 4.81
C PHE A 92 17.94 7.86 5.71
N VAL A 93 16.70 8.05 5.28
CA VAL A 93 15.70 8.80 6.02
C VAL A 93 14.91 7.84 6.91
N VAL A 94 14.75 8.24 8.18
CA VAL A 94 13.89 7.59 9.15
C VAL A 94 12.75 8.52 9.50
N ALA A 95 11.54 8.08 9.21
CA ALA A 95 10.30 8.73 9.55
C ALA A 95 9.87 8.33 10.96
N LYS A 96 9.59 9.31 11.82
CA LYS A 96 9.29 9.08 13.24
C LYS A 96 7.94 9.68 13.63
N VAL A 97 7.20 8.92 14.43
CA VAL A 97 5.91 9.32 14.99
C VAL A 97 5.99 9.30 16.51
N ARG A 98 5.49 10.36 17.14
CA ARG A 98 5.34 10.44 18.60
C ARG A 98 4.03 11.10 18.99
N ILE A 99 3.62 10.94 20.24
CA ILE A 99 2.55 11.74 20.82
C ILE A 99 3.16 13.01 21.43
N GLY A 100 2.74 14.17 20.93
CA GLY A 100 3.16 15.46 21.46
C GLY A 100 2.55 15.73 22.82
N THR A 101 3.04 16.77 23.50
CA THR A 101 2.51 17.23 24.80
C THR A 101 1.03 17.64 24.75
N ASN A 102 0.53 17.99 23.56
CA ASN A 102 -0.87 18.30 23.30
C ASN A 102 -1.73 17.06 22.97
N GLY A 103 -1.21 15.84 23.15
CA GLY A 103 -1.90 14.58 22.88
C GLY A 103 -2.06 14.24 21.40
N ARG A 104 -1.55 15.07 20.48
CA ARG A 104 -1.65 14.84 19.03
C ARG A 104 -0.42 14.13 18.49
N LYS A 105 -0.59 13.32 17.45
CA LYS A 105 0.53 12.73 16.70
C LYS A 105 1.39 13.84 16.11
N GLN A 106 2.70 13.71 16.27
CA GLN A 106 3.72 14.54 15.66
C GLN A 106 4.59 13.68 14.76
N TYR A 107 4.75 14.14 13.53
CA TYR A 107 5.52 13.48 12.48
C TYR A 107 6.78 14.29 12.24
N TYR A 108 7.92 13.62 12.21
CA TYR A 108 9.20 14.26 11.93
C TYR A 108 10.15 13.28 11.24
N LEU A 109 11.09 13.82 10.48
CA LEU A 109 12.04 13.04 9.71
C LEU A 109 13.44 13.24 10.27
N GLN A 110 14.20 12.16 10.35
CA GLN A 110 15.57 12.17 10.84
C GLN A 110 16.47 11.49 9.81
N LEU A 111 17.56 12.16 9.46
CA LEU A 111 18.61 11.58 8.63
C LEU A 111 19.47 10.68 9.50
N TYR A 112 19.75 9.49 8.99
CA TYR A 112 20.70 8.55 9.57
C TYR A 112 21.82 8.31 8.58
N ARG A 113 23.04 8.24 9.11
CA ARG A 113 24.22 7.85 8.34
C ARG A 113 24.19 6.35 8.04
N GLY A 114 24.94 5.93 7.03
CA GLY A 114 25.09 4.50 6.69
C GLY A 114 25.57 3.60 7.83
N ASP A 115 26.19 4.18 8.88
CA ASP A 115 26.62 3.51 10.11
C ASP A 115 25.54 3.48 11.22
N ASN A 116 24.28 3.80 10.88
CA ASN A 116 23.14 3.90 11.79
C ASN A 116 23.22 5.00 12.86
N GLN A 117 24.12 5.98 12.71
CA GLN A 117 24.15 7.14 13.61
C GLN A 117 23.20 8.25 13.15
N PRO A 118 22.47 8.91 14.07
CA PRO A 118 21.64 10.05 13.71
C PRO A 118 22.51 11.22 13.22
N ALA A 119 22.18 11.76 12.04
CA ALA A 119 22.86 12.92 11.45
C ALA A 119 22.16 14.25 11.74
N GLY A 120 20.85 14.21 11.99
CA GLY A 120 20.05 15.41 12.27
C GLY A 120 18.64 15.31 11.68
N ALA A 121 17.89 16.41 11.73
CA ALA A 121 16.58 16.48 11.07
C ALA A 121 16.74 16.41 9.55
N TYR A 122 15.86 15.67 8.88
CA TYR A 122 15.82 15.63 7.42
C TYR A 122 14.83 16.66 6.87
N ALA A 123 15.33 17.57 6.03
CA ALA A 123 14.53 18.59 5.35
C ALA A 123 14.83 18.64 3.83
N GLY A 124 15.32 17.52 3.27
CA GLY A 124 15.68 17.41 1.86
C GLY A 124 14.47 17.19 0.93
N VAL A 125 14.78 16.91 -0.34
CA VAL A 125 13.78 16.59 -1.38
C VAL A 125 12.86 15.47 -0.90
N GLY A 126 11.55 15.64 -1.11
CA GLY A 126 10.55 14.64 -0.70
C GLY A 126 10.05 14.77 0.73
N ALA A 127 10.73 15.52 1.62
CA ALA A 127 10.37 15.60 3.04
C ALA A 127 8.89 15.94 3.31
N SER A 128 8.35 16.96 2.63
CA SER A 128 6.94 17.36 2.77
C SER A 128 5.97 16.26 2.32
N LYS A 129 6.27 15.59 1.20
CA LYS A 129 5.46 14.48 0.68
C LYS A 129 5.50 13.29 1.64
N ILE A 130 6.68 12.92 2.16
CA ILE A 130 6.82 11.87 3.17
C ILE A 130 5.91 12.18 4.37
N LEU A 131 5.99 13.40 4.92
CA LEU A 131 5.19 13.80 6.08
C LEU A 131 3.68 13.73 5.80
N ASP A 132 3.25 14.07 4.60
CA ASP A 132 1.84 13.98 4.22
C ASP A 132 1.40 12.52 4.02
N ASP A 133 2.24 11.68 3.43
CA ASP A 133 1.98 10.24 3.30
C ASP A 133 1.90 9.57 4.67
N MET A 134 2.76 9.93 5.63
CA MET A 134 2.66 9.45 7.01
C MET A 134 1.31 9.79 7.65
N LYS A 135 0.82 11.03 7.46
CA LYS A 135 -0.47 11.48 8.01
C LYS A 135 -1.63 10.73 7.36
N LYS A 136 -1.61 10.58 6.03
CA LYS A 136 -2.65 9.87 5.26
C LYS A 136 -2.74 8.39 5.66
N MET A 137 -1.60 7.75 5.89
CA MET A 137 -1.51 6.36 6.33
C MET A 137 -1.84 6.17 7.82
N GLY A 138 -1.98 7.26 8.58
CA GLY A 138 -2.31 7.19 10.00
C GLY A 138 -1.23 6.55 10.87
N LEU A 139 0.04 6.59 10.43
CA LEU A 139 1.19 6.15 11.23
C LEU A 139 1.18 6.83 12.61
#